data_AF-A0A7C3A7H5-F1
#
_entry.id   AF-A0A7C3A7H5-F1
#
_cell.length_a   1.000
_cell.length_b   1.000
_cell.length_c   1.000
_cell.angle_alpha   90.00
_cell.angle_beta   90.00
_cell.angle_gamma   90.00
#
_symmetry.space_group_name_H-M   'P 1'
#
loop_
_entity.id
_entity.type
_entity.pdbx_description
1 polymer ?
#
loop_
_entity_poly.entity_id
_entity_poly.type
_entity_poly.pdbx_seq_one_letter_code
_entity_poly.pdbx_strand_id
1 'polypeptide(L)'
;MRKLILKESVQKIIKSSMNDPIVNILLKNSHLTKTQLETLLIDVLAENFAENQLSFEEKAKLRLIKPSVTRGAFNRTLKQAKNNIVKSIYTIMLLGYLGIFENSSLTPYIEISNKLKTYIETYKKFLKDRKKEEKELIVILREEIEKMLTESTRDM
;
A
#
# COMPACT_ATOMS: atom_id res chain seq x y z
N MET A 1 -5.28 -25.19 13.83
CA MET A 1 -4.16 -25.27 12.85
C MET A 1 -4.36 -24.32 11.65
N ARG A 2 -5.44 -24.43 10.85
CA ARG A 2 -5.68 -23.53 9.68
C ARG A 2 -5.74 -22.03 10.00
N LYS A 3 -6.43 -21.63 11.08
CA LYS A 3 -6.52 -20.22 11.51
C LYS A 3 -5.16 -19.62 11.90
N LEU A 4 -4.23 -20.45 12.37
CA LEU A 4 -2.87 -20.03 12.72
C LEU A 4 -2.04 -19.78 11.45
N ILE A 5 -2.11 -20.69 10.47
CA ILE A 5 -1.45 -20.55 9.16
C ILE A 5 -1.92 -19.28 8.43
N LEU A 6 -3.23 -19.01 8.47
CA LEU A 6 -3.81 -17.78 7.92
C LEU A 6 -3.24 -16.53 8.61
N LYS A 7 -3.24 -16.53 9.96
CA LYS A 7 -2.71 -15.42 10.74
C LYS A 7 -1.24 -15.16 10.42
N GLU A 8 -0.41 -16.19 10.40
CA GLU A 8 1.02 -16.09 10.09
C GLU A 8 1.25 -15.56 8.67
N SER A 9 0.48 -16.04 7.69
CA SER A 9 0.59 -15.61 6.29
C SER A 9 0.25 -14.12 6.13
N VAL A 10 -0.87 -13.69 6.70
CA VAL A 10 -1.30 -12.28 6.67
C VAL A 10 -0.28 -11.39 7.39
N GLN A 11 0.15 -11.78 8.59
CA GLN A 11 1.10 -11.01 9.38
C GLN A 11 2.48 -10.92 8.72
N LYS A 12 2.93 -11.99 8.05
CA LYS A 12 4.19 -11.98 7.28
C LYS A 12 4.14 -10.97 6.15
N ILE A 13 3.06 -10.95 5.37
CA ILE A 13 2.89 -10.01 4.26
C ILE A 13 2.85 -8.57 4.77
N ILE A 14 2.08 -8.30 5.84
CA ILE A 14 2.01 -6.96 6.44
C ILE A 14 3.39 -6.51 6.92
N LYS A 15 4.15 -7.38 7.60
CA LYS A 15 5.54 -7.06 8.02
C LYS A 15 6.42 -6.73 6.83
N SER A 16 6.39 -7.53 5.76
CA SER A 16 7.19 -7.24 4.57
C SER A 16 6.79 -5.92 3.92
N SER A 17 5.49 -5.62 3.80
CA SER A 17 5.01 -4.37 3.22
C SER A 17 5.39 -3.15 4.06
N MET A 18 5.35 -3.25 5.40
CA MET A 18 5.72 -2.13 6.28
C MET A 18 7.24 -1.86 6.32
N ASN A 19 8.05 -2.85 5.95
CA ASN A 19 9.50 -2.71 5.83
C ASN A 19 9.95 -2.30 4.42
N ASP A 20 9.03 -2.19 3.46
CA ASP A 20 9.32 -1.76 2.10
C ASP A 20 9.62 -0.25 2.09
N PRO A 21 10.80 0.20 1.59
CA PRO A 21 11.15 1.61 1.52
C PRO A 21 10.17 2.46 0.70
N ILE A 22 9.68 1.94 -0.44
CA ILE A 22 8.71 2.62 -1.30
C ILE A 22 7.40 2.81 -0.53
N VAL A 23 6.92 1.77 0.16
CA VAL A 23 5.71 1.89 0.99
C VAL A 23 5.89 2.95 2.07
N ASN A 24 7.06 3.01 2.71
CA ASN A 24 7.33 4.02 3.74
C ASN A 24 7.33 5.46 3.19
N ILE A 25 7.92 5.68 2.01
CA ILE A 25 7.91 6.99 1.34
C ILE A 25 6.48 7.39 0.95
N LEU A 26 5.73 6.49 0.31
CA LEU A 26 4.34 6.74 -0.08
C LEU A 26 3.46 7.01 1.12
N LEU A 27 3.61 6.22 2.19
CA LEU A 27 2.81 6.36 3.39
C LEU A 27 3.05 7.71 4.08
N LYS A 28 4.31 8.15 4.17
CA LYS A 28 4.68 9.45 4.76
C LYS A 28 4.03 10.63 4.05
N ASN A 29 3.82 10.53 2.74
CA ASN A 29 3.26 11.59 1.91
C ASN A 29 1.77 11.37 1.56
N SER A 30 1.12 10.40 2.22
CA SER A 30 -0.30 10.09 1.99
C SER A 30 -1.17 10.56 3.15
N HIS A 31 -2.49 10.55 2.93
CA HIS A 31 -3.49 10.78 3.98
C HIS A 31 -3.74 9.54 4.87
N LEU A 32 -2.90 8.51 4.81
CA LEU A 32 -3.02 7.30 5.61
C LEU A 32 -1.96 7.25 6.71
N THR A 33 -2.36 6.85 7.92
CA THR A 33 -1.43 6.48 8.99
C THR A 33 -0.98 5.03 8.84
N LYS A 34 0.17 4.65 9.44
CA LYS A 34 0.62 3.23 9.54
C LYS A 34 -0.48 2.30 10.05
N THR A 35 -1.23 2.77 11.04
CA THR A 35 -2.35 2.05 11.66
C THR A 35 -3.52 1.85 10.69
N GLN A 36 -3.82 2.86 9.86
CA GLN A 36 -4.87 2.78 8.83
C GLN A 36 -4.47 1.86 7.68
N LEU A 37 -3.23 2.00 7.18
CA LEU A 37 -2.69 1.12 6.13
C LEU A 37 -2.70 -0.35 6.57
N GLU A 38 -2.20 -0.65 7.77
CA GLU A 38 -2.23 -2.00 8.33
C GLU A 38 -3.64 -2.57 8.37
N THR A 39 -4.61 -1.79 8.86
CA THR A 39 -6.01 -2.21 8.98
C THR A 39 -6.63 -2.50 7.62
N LEU A 40 -6.31 -1.68 6.62
CA LEU A 40 -6.76 -1.88 5.24
C LEU A 40 -6.16 -3.16 4.63
N LEU A 41 -4.86 -3.38 4.81
CA LEU A 41 -4.19 -4.59 4.33
C LEU A 41 -4.77 -5.85 4.98
N ILE A 42 -5.06 -5.81 6.29
CA ILE A 42 -5.74 -6.91 6.97
C ILE A 42 -7.11 -7.16 6.33
N ASP A 43 -7.91 -6.11 6.09
CA ASP A 43 -9.25 -6.24 5.52
C ASP A 43 -9.23 -6.97 4.17
N VAL A 44 -8.31 -6.57 3.28
CA VAL A 44 -8.14 -7.11 1.92
C VAL A 44 -7.50 -8.50 1.92
N LEU A 45 -6.40 -8.71 2.67
CA LEU A 45 -5.69 -9.98 2.69
C LEU A 45 -6.53 -11.08 3.37
N ALA A 46 -7.26 -10.72 4.43
CA ALA A 46 -8.17 -11.65 5.10
C ALA A 46 -9.22 -12.22 4.14
N GLU A 47 -9.74 -11.40 3.22
CA GLU A 47 -10.71 -11.83 2.21
C GLU A 47 -10.08 -12.69 1.11
N ASN A 48 -8.82 -12.42 0.76
CA ASN A 48 -8.11 -13.20 -0.27
C ASN A 48 -7.61 -14.57 0.21
N PHE A 49 -7.32 -14.73 1.51
CA PHE A 49 -6.75 -15.98 2.05
C PHE A 49 -7.76 -16.87 2.77
N ALA A 50 -8.93 -16.34 3.16
CA ALA A 50 -9.92 -17.13 3.87
C ALA A 50 -10.92 -17.77 2.91
N GLU A 51 -11.19 -19.06 3.09
CA GLU A 51 -12.26 -19.78 2.36
C GLU A 51 -13.65 -19.18 2.64
N ASN A 52 -13.83 -18.56 3.83
CA ASN A 52 -15.04 -17.90 4.26
C ASN A 52 -14.73 -16.49 4.77
N GLN A 53 -15.69 -15.56 4.64
CA GLN A 53 -15.52 -14.19 5.14
C GLN A 53 -15.23 -14.18 6.65
N LEU A 54 -14.06 -13.64 7.02
CA LEU A 54 -13.69 -13.41 8.40
C LEU A 54 -14.53 -12.29 9.00
N SER A 55 -15.01 -12.49 10.23
CA SER A 55 -15.65 -11.42 10.98
C SER A 55 -14.65 -10.30 11.32
N PHE A 56 -15.14 -9.08 11.51
CA PHE A 56 -14.29 -7.96 11.92
C PHE A 56 -13.57 -8.19 13.25
N GLU A 57 -14.13 -9.00 14.14
CA GLU A 57 -13.46 -9.38 15.39
C GLU A 57 -12.24 -10.27 15.10
N GLU A 58 -12.35 -11.19 14.15
CA GLU A 58 -11.23 -12.04 13.74
C GLU A 58 -10.17 -11.24 12.99
N LYS A 59 -10.58 -10.34 12.09
CA LYS A 59 -9.68 -9.40 11.41
C LYS A 59 -8.93 -8.53 12.43
N ALA A 60 -9.60 -8.05 13.49
CA ALA A 60 -8.97 -7.28 14.56
C ALA A 60 -7.83 -8.02 15.28
N LYS A 61 -7.92 -9.35 15.42
CA LYS A 61 -6.90 -10.20 16.03
C LYS A 61 -5.64 -10.39 15.17
N LEU A 62 -5.67 -9.96 13.91
CA LEU A 62 -4.52 -10.03 12.98
C LEU A 62 -3.56 -8.85 13.09
N ARG A 63 -3.96 -7.77 13.79
CA ARG A 63 -3.16 -6.56 14.01
C ARG A 63 -1.81 -6.83 14.69
N LEU A 64 -0.78 -6.15 14.21
CA LEU A 64 0.59 -6.17 14.69
C LEU A 64 0.98 -4.89 15.46
N ILE A 65 0.63 -3.69 14.95
CA ILE A 65 1.08 -2.41 15.55
C ILE A 65 0.43 -2.16 16.91
N LYS A 66 -0.88 -2.38 16.99
CA LYS A 66 -1.61 -2.42 18.27
C LYS A 66 -2.30 -3.77 18.36
N PRO A 67 -1.66 -4.80 18.93
CA PRO A 67 -2.27 -6.10 19.13
C PRO A 67 -3.53 -5.97 19.99
N SER A 68 -4.52 -6.82 19.75
CA SER A 68 -5.73 -6.93 20.59
C SER A 68 -6.65 -5.70 20.61
N VAL A 69 -6.91 -5.10 19.44
CA VAL A 69 -7.96 -4.06 19.31
C VAL A 69 -9.36 -4.66 19.31
N THR A 70 -10.33 -3.92 19.83
CA THR A 70 -11.74 -4.31 19.77
C THR A 70 -12.27 -4.27 18.34
N ARG A 71 -13.34 -5.02 18.06
CA ARG A 71 -14.08 -4.95 16.79
C ARG A 71 -14.46 -3.51 16.41
N GLY A 72 -14.93 -2.72 17.39
CA GLY A 72 -15.30 -1.33 17.18
C GLY A 72 -14.11 -0.44 16.81
N ALA A 73 -12.97 -0.61 17.47
CA ALA A 73 -11.75 0.15 17.16
C ALA A 73 -11.20 -0.20 15.76
N PHE A 74 -11.23 -1.49 15.38
CA PHE A 74 -10.86 -1.93 14.04
C PHE A 74 -11.76 -1.29 12.98
N ASN A 75 -13.09 -1.39 13.14
CA ASN A 75 -14.05 -0.84 12.19
C ASN A 75 -13.94 0.68 12.04
N ARG A 76 -13.74 1.42 13.13
CA ARG A 76 -13.52 2.87 13.06
C ARG A 76 -12.26 3.19 12.26
N THR A 77 -11.17 2.49 12.51
CA THR A 77 -9.90 2.68 11.79
C THR A 77 -10.04 2.37 10.31
N LEU A 78 -10.72 1.26 9.97
CA LEU A 78 -10.97 0.86 8.58
C LEU A 78 -11.84 1.89 7.85
N LYS A 79 -12.90 2.39 8.50
CA LYS A 79 -13.76 3.44 7.97
C LYS A 79 -12.98 4.73 7.72
N GLN A 80 -12.11 5.13 8.65
CA GLN A 80 -11.23 6.29 8.47
C GLN A 80 -10.28 6.11 7.28
N ALA A 81 -9.65 4.93 7.15
CA ALA A 81 -8.78 4.63 6.02
C ALA A 81 -9.52 4.74 4.67
N LYS A 82 -10.69 4.09 4.55
CA LYS A 82 -11.54 4.13 3.35
C LYS A 82 -11.99 5.56 3.04
N ASN A 83 -12.41 6.33 4.05
CA ASN A 83 -12.80 7.72 3.87
C ASN A 83 -11.66 8.61 3.37
N ASN A 84 -10.44 8.44 3.91
CA ASN A 84 -9.28 9.22 3.47
C ASN A 84 -8.91 8.91 2.02
N ILE A 85 -9.02 7.63 1.60
CA ILE A 85 -8.81 7.22 0.20
C ILE A 85 -9.85 7.87 -0.72
N VAL A 86 -11.14 7.74 -0.38
CA VAL A 86 -12.23 8.33 -1.18
C VAL A 86 -12.05 9.84 -1.30
N LYS A 87 -11.79 10.54 -0.19
CA LYS A 87 -11.54 11.98 -0.23
C LYS A 87 -10.35 12.33 -1.11
N SER A 88 -9.24 11.60 -1.02
CA SER A 88 -8.06 11.85 -1.85
C SER A 88 -8.37 11.71 -3.35
N ILE A 89 -9.13 10.66 -3.73
CA ILE A 89 -9.58 10.46 -5.12
C ILE A 89 -10.48 11.60 -5.58
N TYR A 90 -11.47 11.99 -4.77
CA TYR A 90 -12.36 13.10 -5.09
C TYR A 90 -11.63 14.45 -5.17
N THR A 91 -10.58 14.66 -4.37
CA THR A 91 -9.71 15.84 -4.51
C THR A 91 -9.03 15.86 -5.87
N ILE A 92 -8.45 14.74 -6.30
CA ILE A 92 -7.83 14.66 -7.64
C ILE A 92 -8.89 14.94 -8.72
N MET A 93 -10.06 14.31 -8.65
CA MET A 93 -11.15 14.54 -9.60
C MET A 93 -11.60 16.00 -9.62
N LEU A 94 -11.75 16.64 -8.45
CA LEU A 94 -12.16 18.05 -8.34
C LEU A 94 -11.14 18.98 -8.98
N LEU A 95 -9.86 18.82 -8.69
CA LEU A 95 -8.80 19.64 -9.26
C LEU A 95 -8.71 19.47 -10.80
N GLY A 96 -8.90 18.24 -11.29
CA GLY A 96 -8.98 17.97 -12.73
C GLY A 96 -10.21 18.61 -13.38
N TYR A 97 -11.37 18.53 -12.74
CA TYR A 97 -12.61 19.16 -13.21
C TYR A 97 -12.51 20.69 -13.28
N LEU A 98 -11.79 21.31 -12.34
CA LEU A 98 -11.58 22.76 -12.29
C LEU A 98 -10.48 23.25 -13.25
N GLY A 99 -9.86 22.37 -14.04
CA GLY A 99 -8.76 22.75 -14.94
C GLY A 99 -7.44 23.09 -14.22
N ILE A 100 -7.31 22.79 -12.92
CA ILE A 100 -6.09 23.14 -12.15
C ILE A 100 -4.88 22.31 -12.62
N PHE A 101 -5.12 21.17 -13.27
CA PHE A 101 -4.08 20.30 -13.83
C PHE A 101 -3.60 20.71 -15.22
N GLU A 102 -4.05 21.85 -15.77
CA GLU A 102 -3.74 22.30 -17.14
C GLU A 102 -2.23 22.55 -17.40
N ASN A 103 -1.40 22.68 -16.36
CA ASN A 103 0.06 22.83 -16.49
C ASN A 103 0.82 21.70 -15.80
N SER A 104 0.99 20.55 -16.47
CA SER A 104 2.03 19.51 -16.20
C SER A 104 2.19 18.94 -14.79
N SER A 105 1.42 19.37 -13.79
CA SER A 105 1.67 19.06 -12.37
C SER A 105 1.33 17.62 -11.99
N LEU A 106 0.38 16.99 -12.70
CA LEU A 106 0.10 15.57 -12.49
C LEU A 106 0.97 14.61 -13.28
N THR A 107 1.60 15.08 -14.37
CA THR A 107 2.39 14.23 -15.25
C THR A 107 3.49 13.48 -14.48
N PRO A 108 4.27 14.10 -13.58
CA PRO A 108 5.25 13.40 -12.75
C PRO A 108 4.63 12.30 -11.89
N TYR A 109 3.47 12.55 -11.27
CA TYR A 109 2.80 11.55 -10.42
C TYR A 109 2.26 10.37 -11.22
N ILE A 110 1.77 10.61 -12.44
CA ILE A 110 1.33 9.55 -13.37
C ILE A 110 2.54 8.73 -13.84
N GLU A 111 3.65 9.37 -14.18
CA GLU A 111 4.88 8.69 -14.58
C GLU A 111 5.43 7.80 -13.47
N ILE A 112 5.50 8.32 -12.24
CA ILE A 112 5.89 7.57 -11.04
C ILE A 112 4.94 6.37 -10.83
N SER A 113 3.63 6.55 -11.00
CA SER A 113 2.65 5.47 -10.89
C SER A 113 2.89 4.35 -11.89
N ASN A 114 3.20 4.70 -13.15
CA ASN A 114 3.52 3.73 -14.18
C ASN A 114 4.83 2.98 -13.88
N LYS A 115 5.88 3.68 -13.42
CA LYS A 115 7.14 3.05 -13.00
C LYS A 115 6.95 2.10 -11.81
N LEU A 116 6.14 2.48 -10.81
CA LEU A 116 5.76 1.61 -9.69
C LEU A 116 5.09 0.32 -10.18
N LYS A 117 4.19 0.42 -11.16
CA LYS A 117 3.55 -0.75 -11.77
C LYS A 117 4.58 -1.65 -12.46
N THR A 118 5.47 -1.07 -13.29
CA THR A 118 6.55 -1.81 -13.96
C THR A 118 7.47 -2.50 -12.96
N TYR A 119 7.84 -1.82 -11.86
CA TYR A 119 8.64 -2.40 -10.80
C TYR A 119 7.98 -3.65 -10.20
N ILE A 120 6.70 -3.58 -9.85
CA ILE A 120 5.96 -4.72 -9.28
C ILE A 120 5.86 -5.88 -10.30
N GLU A 121 5.64 -5.59 -11.58
CA GLU A 121 5.56 -6.61 -12.62
C GLU A 121 6.91 -7.31 -12.86
N THR A 122 8.00 -6.55 -12.93
CA THR A 122 9.36 -7.07 -13.05
C THR A 122 9.75 -7.89 -11.82
N TYR A 123 9.44 -7.40 -10.61
CA TYR A 123 9.67 -8.13 -9.37
C TYR A 123 8.93 -9.48 -9.34
N LYS A 124 7.66 -9.50 -9.79
CA LYS A 124 6.88 -10.75 -9.89
C LYS A 124 7.45 -11.75 -10.89
N LYS A 125 8.04 -11.28 -12.00
CA LYS A 125 8.72 -12.14 -12.98
C LYS A 125 10.00 -12.75 -12.39
N PHE A 126 10.81 -11.94 -11.71
CA PHE A 126 12.01 -12.40 -11.02
C PHE A 126 11.74 -13.47 -9.96
N LEU A 127 10.65 -13.33 -9.19
CA LEU A 127 10.27 -14.36 -8.23
C LEU A 127 9.96 -15.71 -8.88
N LYS A 128 9.60 -15.74 -10.17
CA LYS A 128 9.37 -16.97 -10.94
C LYS A 128 10.65 -17.48 -11.60
N ASP A 129 11.46 -16.59 -12.16
CA ASP A 129 12.69 -16.90 -12.88
C ASP A 129 13.92 -16.37 -12.12
N ARG A 130 14.54 -17.21 -11.29
CA ARG A 130 15.67 -16.85 -10.40
C ARG A 130 16.99 -16.58 -11.15
N LYS A 131 17.01 -15.64 -12.10
CA LYS A 131 18.23 -15.22 -12.83
C LYS A 131 18.91 -14.05 -12.12
N LYS A 132 20.24 -14.08 -12.04
CA LYS A 132 21.06 -13.13 -11.28
C LYS A 132 20.98 -11.68 -11.81
N GLU A 133 20.85 -11.52 -13.13
CA GLU A 133 20.78 -10.22 -13.84
C GLU A 133 19.50 -9.42 -13.51
N GLU A 134 18.38 -10.10 -13.27
CA GLU A 134 17.10 -9.45 -12.94
C GLU A 134 17.09 -8.82 -11.54
N LYS A 135 17.96 -9.30 -10.62
CA LYS A 135 18.08 -8.75 -9.27
C LYS A 135 18.68 -7.34 -9.27
N GLU A 136 19.69 -7.09 -10.11
CA GLU A 136 20.33 -5.77 -10.25
C GLU A 136 19.35 -4.76 -10.87
N LEU A 137 18.59 -5.19 -11.87
CA LEU A 137 17.55 -4.35 -12.49
C LEU A 137 16.48 -3.92 -11.49
N ILE A 138 16.04 -4.82 -10.61
CA ILE A 138 15.07 -4.51 -9.54
C ILE A 138 15.63 -3.46 -8.56
N VAL A 139 16.92 -3.55 -8.21
CA VAL A 139 17.55 -2.57 -7.31
C VAL A 139 17.59 -1.20 -7.96
N ILE A 140 18.05 -1.12 -9.22
CA ILE A 140 18.14 0.14 -9.97
C ILE A 140 16.75 0.78 -10.12
N LEU A 141 15.73 0.01 -10.50
CA LEU A 141 14.35 0.51 -10.62
C LEU A 141 13.80 1.02 -9.29
N ARG A 142 14.11 0.34 -8.17
CA ARG A 142 13.69 0.80 -6.84
C ARG A 142 14.34 2.14 -6.51
N GLU A 143 15.65 2.27 -6.68
CA GLU A 143 16.40 3.50 -6.39
C GLU A 143 15.91 4.68 -7.25
N GLU A 144 15.60 4.43 -8.52
CA GLU A 144 15.02 5.44 -9.42
C GLU A 144 13.65 5.92 -8.90
N ILE A 145 12.77 4.98 -8.51
CA ILE A 145 11.45 5.31 -7.96
C ILE A 145 11.59 6.10 -6.65
N GLU A 146 12.48 5.69 -5.75
CA GLU A 146 12.75 6.39 -4.49
C GLU A 146 13.21 7.84 -4.72
N LYS A 147 14.09 8.04 -5.72
CA LYS A 147 14.56 9.37 -6.11
C LYS A 147 13.41 10.23 -6.64
N MET A 148 12.64 9.74 -7.62
CA MET A 148 11.52 10.47 -8.20
C MET A 148 10.44 10.82 -7.16
N LEU A 149 10.12 9.89 -6.25
CA LEU A 149 9.19 10.14 -5.15
C LEU A 149 9.69 11.26 -4.22
N THR A 150 11.00 11.28 -3.93
CA THR A 150 11.59 12.31 -3.08
C THR A 150 11.64 13.68 -3.76
N GLU A 151 11.93 13.72 -5.06
CA GLU A 151 11.99 14.96 -5.85
C GLU A 151 10.58 15.54 -6.10
N SER A 152 9.59 14.72 -6.42
CA SER A 152 8.19 15.14 -6.62
C SER A 152 7.51 15.76 -5.38
N THR A 153 8.11 15.62 -4.20
CA THR A 153 7.64 16.26 -2.96
C THR A 153 8.24 17.64 -2.72
N ARG A 154 9.23 18.07 -3.50
CA ARG A 154 9.91 19.37 -3.36
C ARG A 154 9.37 20.46 -4.30
N ASP A 155 8.73 20.06 -5.40
CA ASP A 155 8.39 20.94 -6.51
C ASP A 155 6.90 21.38 -6.55
N MET A 156 6.13 21.12 -5.49
CA MET A 156 4.73 21.54 -5.32
C MET A 156 4.59 22.47 -4.11
#